data_AF-A0A2H0L636-F1
#
_entry.id   AF-A0A2H0L636-F1
#
_cell.length_a   1.000
_cell.length_b   1.000
_cell.length_c   1.000
_cell.angle_alpha   90.00
_cell.angle_beta   90.00
_cell.angle_gamma   90.00
#
_symmetry.space_group_name_H-M   'P 1'
#
loop_
_entity.id
_entity.type
_entity.pdbx_description
1 polymer ?
#
loop_
_entity_poly.entity_id
_entity_poly.type
_entity_poly.pdbx_seq_one_letter_code
_entity_poly.pdbx_strand_id
1 'polypeptide(L)' 'MIIVSYDFENDNVRSKFSKFLKKFGRKLQYSVYEIRNSNRILQNIL' A
#
# COMPACT_ATOMS: atom_id res chain seq x y z
N MET A 1 12.69 3.25 -3.96
CA MET A 1 11.28 3.61 -3.74
C MET A 1 10.43 2.72 -4.64
N ILE A 2 9.25 2.28 -4.23
CA ILE A 2 8.41 1.34 -5.00
C ILE A 2 6.98 1.90 -5.09
N ILE A 3 6.36 1.71 -6.25
CA ILE A 3 4.94 2.01 -6.46
C ILE A 3 4.14 0.73 -6.27
N VAL A 4 3.15 0.78 -5.38
CA VAL A 4 2.18 -0.29 -5.18
C VAL A 4 0.86 0.16 -5.77
N SER A 5 0.43 -0.54 -6.81
CA SER A 5 -0.93 -0.46 -7.35
C SER A 5 -1.68 -1.73 -6.98
N TYR A 6 -2.94 -1.59 -6.61
CA TYR A 6 -3.78 -2.72 -6.20
C TYR A 6 -5.21 -2.51 -6.71
N ASP A 7 -5.93 -3.61 -6.88
CA ASP A 7 -7.35 -3.58 -7.23
C ASP A 7 -8.12 -4.53 -6.32
N PHE A 8 -9.12 -3.99 -5.62
CA PHE A 8 -9.95 -4.73 -4.68
C PHE A 8 -11.41 -4.43 -4.96
N GLU A 9 -12.15 -5.49 -5.27
CA GLU A 9 -13.61 -5.43 -5.43
C GLU A 9 -14.30 -5.09 -4.10
N ASN A 10 -13.86 -5.72 -2.99
CA ASN A 10 -14.47 -5.50 -1.68
C ASN A 10 -13.94 -4.22 -0.99
N ASP A 11 -14.83 -3.25 -0.80
CA ASP A 11 -14.56 -1.96 -0.16
C ASP A 11 -13.96 -2.07 1.25
N ASN A 12 -14.40 -3.05 2.04
CA ASN A 12 -13.90 -3.24 3.40
C ASN A 12 -12.44 -3.72 3.39
N VAL A 13 -12.10 -4.64 2.49
CA VAL A 13 -10.71 -5.12 2.32
C VAL A 13 -9.83 -3.99 1.79
N ARG A 14 -10.32 -3.25 0.79
CA ARG A 14 -9.63 -2.11 0.21
C ARG A 14 -9.30 -1.04 1.25
N SER A 15 -10.27 -0.68 2.09
CA SER A 15 -10.11 0.31 3.15
C SER A 15 -9.08 -0.14 4.20
N LYS A 16 -9.12 -1.41 4.62
CA LYS A 16 -8.14 -1.99 5.55
C LYS A 16 -6.73 -1.97 4.95
N PHE A 17 -6.57 -2.38 3.70
CA PHE A 17 -5.28 -2.37 3.01
C PHE A 17 -4.72 -0.96 2.82
N SER A 18 -5.56 -0.01 2.41
CA SER A 18 -5.19 1.42 2.28
C SER A 18 -4.72 2.02 3.62
N LYS A 19 -5.37 1.66 4.74
CA LYS A 19 -4.94 2.05 6.10
C LYS A 19 -3.61 1.40 6.50
N PHE A 20 -3.38 0.15 6.12
CA PHE A 20 -2.12 -0.56 6.34
C PHE A 20 -0.96 0.11 5.57
N LEU A 21 -1.11 0.35 4.27
CA LEU A 21 -0.07 0.97 3.43
C LEU A 21 0.28 2.39 3.86
N LYS A 22 -0.67 3.14 4.43
CA LYS A 22 -0.43 4.50 4.96
C LYS A 22 0.66 4.55 6.04
N LYS A 23 0.96 3.43 6.71
CA LYS A 23 2.03 3.33 7.72
C LYS A 23 3.44 3.30 7.10
N PHE A 24 3.56 2.97 5.82
CA PHE A 24 4.86 2.68 5.17
C PHE A 24 5.22 3.66 4.04
N GLY A 25 4.30 4.57 3.70
CA GLY A 25 4.47 5.45 2.55
C GLY A 25 3.38 6.52 2.43
N ARG A 26 3.34 7.16 1.26
CA ARG A 26 2.34 8.19 0.93
C ARG A 26 1.36 7.69 -0.13
N LYS A 27 0.11 8.13 -0.01
CA LYS A 27 -0.92 7.88 -1.02
C LYS A 27 -0.71 8.83 -2.20
N LEU A 28 -0.67 8.29 -3.42
CA LEU A 28 -0.60 9.08 -4.66
C LEU A 28 -1.99 9.20 -5.31
N GLN A 29 -2.71 8.09 -5.38
CA GLN A 29 -4.06 8.01 -5.92
C GLN A 29 -4.89 7.02 -5.09
N TYR A 30 -6.17 6.85 -5.41
CA TYR A 30 -7.12 6.00 -4.68
C TYR A 30 -6.57 4.60 -4.35
N SER A 31 -5.98 3.93 -5.35
CA SER A 31 -5.37 2.60 -5.23
C SER A 31 -3.89 2.58 -5.62
N VAL A 32 -3.18 3.69 -5.42
CA VAL A 32 -1.75 3.82 -5.75
C VAL A 32 -0.99 4.47 -4.61
N TYR A 33 0.05 3.79 -4.13
CA TYR A 33 0.91 4.24 -3.04
C TYR A 33 2.38 4.22 -3.43
N GLU A 34 3.11 5.22 -2.94
CA GLU A 34 4.57 5.24 -2.98
C GLU A 34 5.11 4.80 -1.63
N ILE A 35 5.97 3.78 -1.64
CA ILE A 35 6.50 3.14 -0.43
C ILE A 35 8.02 3.19 -0.44
N ARG A 36 8.61 3.32 0.76
CA ARG A 36 10.06 3.26 0.94
C ARG A 36 10.57 1.86 0.61
N ASN A 37 11.63 1.79 -0.21
CA ASN A 37 12.25 0.53 -0.59
C ASN A 37 13.22 0.09 0.52
N SER A 38 12.71 -0.57 1.55
CA SER A 38 13.53 -1.24 2.56
C SER A 38 13.10 -2.69 2.70
N ASN A 39 14.06 -3.59 2.91
CA ASN A 39 13.81 -5.03 3.00
C ASN A 39 12.76 -5.36 4.08
N ARG A 40 12.80 -4.67 5.23
CA ARG A 40 11.82 -4.83 6.30
C ARG A 40 10.41 -4.41 5.89
N ILE A 41 10.27 -3.33 5.13
CA ILE A 41 8.95 -2.87 4.66
C ILE A 41 8.43 -3.81 3.60
N LEU A 42 9.30 -4.27 2.70
CA LEU A 42 8.93 -5.22 1.64
C LEU A 42 8.45 -6.55 2.20
N GLN A 43 9.13 -7.11 3.20
CA GLN A 43 8.72 -8.34 3.89
C GLN A 43 7.35 -8.25 4.58
N ASN A 44 6.86 -7.04 4.89
CA ASN A 44 5.54 -6.87 5.47
C ASN A 44 4.43 -6.74 4.41
N ILE A 45 4.79 -6.50 3.14
CA ILE A 45 3.86 -6.16 2.06
C ILE A 45 3.76 -7.29 1.02
N LEU A 46 4.88 -7.92 0.69
CA LEU A 46 5.02 -9.05 -0.23
C LEU A 46 4.96 -10.38 0.55
#